data_AF-A0A432KL67-F1
#
_entry.id   AF-A0A432KL67-F1
#
_cell.length_a   1.000
_cell.length_b   1.000
_cell.length_c   1.000
_cell.angle_alpha   90.00
_cell.angle_beta   90.00
_cell.angle_gamma   90.00
#
_symmetry.space_group_name_H-M   'P 1'
#
loop_
_entity.id
_entity.type
_entity.pdbx_description
1 polymer ?
#
loop_
_entity_poly.entity_id
_entity_poly.type
_entity_poly.pdbx_seq_one_letter_code
_entity_poly.pdbx_strand_id
1 'polypeptide(L)'
;MGKSAAKQLKIYLNEVRVHQKSKPEARDIVFLNRFGGAISRISVFTMIKKQCVMAGIRKNVSPHTFRHSFATHLIEGGADLRAVQEMLGHESITTTEIYTHLDREYLSQTLKEFHPRA
;
A
#
# COMPACT_ATOMS: atom_id res chain seq x y z
N MET A 1 -11.79 0.66 -0.78
CA MET A 1 -10.91 -0.53 -0.74
C MET A 1 -11.13 -1.37 -2.00
N GLY A 2 -10.08 -1.91 -2.61
CA GLY A 2 -10.23 -2.75 -3.80
C GLY A 2 -10.98 -4.06 -3.52
N LYS A 3 -11.75 -4.58 -4.50
CA LYS A 3 -12.58 -5.79 -4.36
C LYS A 3 -11.79 -7.00 -3.85
N SER A 4 -10.59 -7.21 -4.39
CA SER A 4 -9.71 -8.32 -3.97
C SER A 4 -9.25 -8.19 -2.51
N ALA A 5 -8.79 -7.00 -2.11
CA ALA A 5 -8.35 -6.75 -0.74
C ALA A 5 -9.49 -6.93 0.28
N ALA A 6 -10.69 -6.44 -0.04
CA ALA A 6 -11.88 -6.62 0.81
C ALA A 6 -12.25 -8.11 0.95
N LYS A 7 -12.16 -8.89 -0.13
CA LYS A 7 -12.38 -10.34 -0.10
C LYS A 7 -11.36 -11.03 0.82
N GLN A 8 -10.07 -10.74 0.66
CA GLN A 8 -9.02 -11.35 1.47
C GLN A 8 -9.13 -10.97 2.95
N LEU A 9 -9.49 -9.71 3.25
CA LEU A 9 -9.71 -9.28 4.63
C LEU A 9 -10.88 -10.02 5.28
N LYS A 10 -11.99 -10.23 4.55
CA LYS A 10 -13.12 -11.01 5.05
C LYS A 10 -12.72 -12.46 5.36
N ILE A 11 -11.98 -13.09 4.44
CA ILE A 11 -11.45 -14.45 4.66
C ILE A 11 -10.57 -14.48 5.91
N TYR A 12 -9.65 -13.54 6.05
CA TYR A 12 -8.78 -13.46 7.22
C TYR A 12 -9.60 -13.31 8.52
N LEU A 13 -10.57 -12.38 8.56
CA LEU A 13 -11.38 -12.11 9.73
C LEU A 13 -12.22 -13.34 10.15
N ASN A 14 -12.84 -14.00 9.18
CA ASN A 14 -13.80 -15.07 9.45
C ASN A 14 -13.13 -16.44 9.63
N GLU A 15 -12.04 -16.72 8.92
CA GLU A 15 -11.45 -18.06 8.85
C GLU A 15 -10.12 -18.19 9.58
N VAL A 16 -9.44 -17.07 9.91
CA VAL A 16 -8.10 -17.10 10.52
C VAL A 16 -8.09 -16.39 11.87
N ARG A 17 -8.54 -15.14 11.90
CA ARG A 17 -8.50 -14.26 13.08
C ARG A 17 -9.38 -14.78 14.22
N VAL A 18 -10.48 -15.46 13.90
CA VAL A 18 -11.39 -16.08 14.88
C VAL A 18 -10.72 -17.16 15.73
N HIS A 19 -9.71 -17.85 15.17
CA HIS A 19 -8.98 -18.91 15.86
C HIS A 19 -7.77 -18.38 16.67
N GLN A 20 -7.49 -17.09 16.60
CA GLN A 20 -6.36 -16.48 17.31
C GLN A 20 -6.81 -15.94 18.67
N LYS A 21 -6.17 -16.42 19.75
CA LYS A 21 -6.33 -15.83 21.08
C LYS A 21 -5.66 -14.47 21.14
N SER A 22 -6.44 -13.40 21.29
CA SER A 22 -5.92 -12.04 21.47
C SER A 22 -5.60 -11.76 22.94
N LYS A 23 -4.49 -11.09 23.20
CA LYS A 23 -4.24 -10.49 24.52
C LYS A 23 -5.27 -9.38 24.79
N PRO A 24 -5.60 -9.08 26.07
CA PRO A 24 -6.57 -8.04 26.41
C PRO A 24 -6.31 -6.69 25.73
N GLU A 25 -5.05 -6.27 25.66
CA GLU A 25 -4.60 -5.03 25.04
C GLU A 25 -4.68 -5.00 23.50
N ALA A 26 -4.90 -6.15 22.85
CA ALA A 26 -4.90 -6.30 21.40
C ALA A 26 -6.26 -6.79 20.85
N ARG A 27 -7.33 -6.71 21.65
CA ARG A 27 -8.68 -7.17 21.24
C ARG A 27 -9.18 -6.45 19.98
N ASP A 28 -8.99 -5.13 19.92
CA ASP A 28 -9.43 -4.29 18.80
C ASP A 28 -8.42 -4.23 17.64
N ILE A 29 -7.34 -5.01 17.71
CA ILE A 29 -6.34 -5.07 16.64
C ILE A 29 -6.74 -6.14 15.62
N VAL A 30 -6.81 -5.70 14.36
CA VAL A 30 -7.13 -6.58 13.22
C VAL A 30 -6.04 -7.63 13.03
N PHE A 31 -4.79 -7.22 12.85
CA PHE A 31 -3.67 -8.12 12.55
C PHE A 31 -2.84 -8.44 13.78
N LEU A 32 -2.90 -9.70 14.21
CA LEU A 32 -2.15 -10.17 15.37
C LEU A 32 -0.85 -10.88 14.98
N ASN A 33 0.13 -10.82 15.87
CA ASN A 33 1.28 -11.71 15.86
C ASN A 33 0.90 -13.09 16.43
N ARG A 34 1.82 -14.07 16.31
CA ARG A 34 1.61 -15.44 16.78
C ARG A 34 1.35 -15.57 18.30
N PHE A 35 1.68 -14.54 19.08
CA PHE A 35 1.50 -14.50 20.52
C PHE A 35 0.23 -13.73 20.93
N GLY A 36 -0.63 -13.36 19.98
CA GLY A 36 -1.90 -12.69 20.25
C GLY A 36 -1.81 -11.18 20.50
N GLY A 37 -0.64 -10.57 20.35
CA GLY A 37 -0.46 -9.11 20.41
C GLY A 37 -0.49 -8.47 19.02
N ALA A 38 -0.38 -7.14 18.94
CA ALA A 38 -0.29 -6.44 17.65
C ALA A 38 0.93 -6.91 16.83
N ILE A 39 0.76 -7.01 15.51
CA ILE A 39 1.89 -7.27 14.61
C ILE A 39 2.85 -6.07 14.61
N SER A 40 4.16 -6.33 14.70
CA SER A 40 5.17 -5.26 14.67
C SER A 40 5.53 -4.88 13.23
N ARG A 41 6.02 -3.65 13.04
CA ARG A 41 6.56 -3.18 11.74
C ARG A 41 7.67 -4.09 11.20
N ILE A 42 8.54 -4.57 12.10
CA ILE A 42 9.64 -5.48 11.76
C ILE A 42 9.09 -6.82 11.28
N SER A 43 8.06 -7.36 11.93
CA SER A 43 7.41 -8.61 11.51
C SER A 43 6.83 -8.49 10.10
N VAL A 44 6.16 -7.38 9.78
CA VAL A 44 5.64 -7.13 8.42
C VAL A 44 6.78 -7.09 7.41
N PHE A 45 7.87 -6.38 7.71
CA PHE A 45 9.04 -6.32 6.84
C PHE A 45 9.61 -7.71 6.55
N THR A 46 9.84 -8.52 7.59
CA THR A 46 10.36 -9.89 7.46
C THR A 46 9.40 -10.80 6.70
N MET A 47 8.08 -10.67 6.90
CA MET A 47 7.08 -11.40 6.13
C MET A 47 7.15 -11.08 4.63
N ILE A 48 7.26 -9.80 4.27
CA ILE A 48 7.40 -9.37 2.87
C ILE A 48 8.68 -9.96 2.27
N LYS A 49 9.81 -9.87 2.97
CA LYS A 49 11.08 -10.46 2.51
C LYS A 49 10.95 -11.94 2.23
N LYS A 50 10.34 -12.69 3.15
CA LYS A 50 10.11 -14.12 2.98
C LYS A 50 9.27 -14.41 1.73
N GLN A 51 8.19 -13.66 1.52
CA GLN A 51 7.32 -13.84 0.35
C GLN A 51 8.03 -13.51 -0.96
N CYS A 52 8.88 -12.48 -0.99
CA CYS A 52 9.68 -12.15 -2.19
C CYS A 52 10.64 -13.28 -2.56
N VAL A 53 11.31 -13.89 -1.58
CA VAL A 53 12.16 -15.05 -1.82
C VAL A 53 11.36 -16.22 -2.40
N MET A 54 10.20 -16.53 -1.80
CA MET A 54 9.31 -17.60 -2.29
C MET A 54 8.76 -17.34 -3.70
N ALA A 55 8.53 -16.08 -4.05
CA ALA A 55 8.06 -15.67 -5.38
C ALA A 55 9.20 -15.51 -6.41
N GLY A 56 10.46 -15.76 -6.06
CA GLY A 56 11.62 -15.58 -6.96
C GLY A 56 11.97 -14.12 -7.24
N ILE A 57 11.46 -13.17 -6.46
CA ILE A 57 11.72 -11.74 -6.62
C ILE A 57 13.08 -11.41 -6.02
N ARG A 58 14.03 -11.04 -6.90
CA ARG A 58 15.41 -10.66 -6.52
C ARG A 58 15.56 -9.21 -6.07
N LYS A 59 14.54 -8.37 -6.30
CA LYS A 59 14.56 -6.96 -5.92
C LYS A 59 14.41 -6.79 -4.41
N ASN A 60 15.00 -5.72 -3.88
CA ASN A 60 14.87 -5.36 -2.46
C ASN A 60 13.49 -4.74 -2.17
N VAL A 61 12.49 -5.57 -1.85
CA VAL A 61 11.10 -5.10 -1.60
C VAL A 61 10.86 -4.85 -0.11
N SER A 62 10.19 -3.74 0.22
CA SER A 62 9.78 -3.34 1.57
C SER A 62 8.34 -2.80 1.58
N PRO A 63 7.73 -2.53 2.75
CA PRO A 63 6.43 -1.83 2.79
C PRO A 63 6.40 -0.52 2.00
N HIS A 64 7.49 0.26 2.00
CA HIS A 64 7.59 1.50 1.21
C HIS A 64 7.55 1.22 -0.31
N THR A 65 8.15 0.11 -0.76
CA THR A 65 8.10 -0.31 -2.17
C THR A 65 6.67 -0.62 -2.62
N PHE A 66 5.87 -1.27 -1.78
CA PHE A 66 4.44 -1.52 -2.07
C PHE A 66 3.64 -0.22 -2.12
N ARG A 67 3.86 0.68 -1.17
CA ARG A 67 3.21 1.99 -1.15
C ARG A 67 3.52 2.80 -2.40
N HIS A 68 4.80 2.85 -2.79
CA HIS A 68 5.22 3.55 -4.00
C HIS A 68 4.60 2.93 -5.26
N SER A 69 4.67 1.59 -5.39
CA SER A 69 4.09 0.89 -6.55
C SER A 69 2.58 1.10 -6.66
N PHE A 70 1.86 1.13 -5.53
CA PHE A 70 0.42 1.44 -5.51
C PHE A 70 0.14 2.87 -5.98
N ALA A 71 0.92 3.85 -5.50
CA ALA A 71 0.76 5.25 -5.88
C ALA A 71 1.01 5.46 -7.37
N THR A 72 2.14 4.97 -7.87
CA THR A 72 2.51 5.06 -9.29
C THR A 72 1.46 4.38 -10.17
N HIS A 73 0.98 3.18 -9.79
CA HIS A 73 -0.04 2.48 -10.56
C HIS A 73 -1.37 3.25 -10.64
N LEU A 74 -1.77 3.95 -9.57
CA LEU A 74 -2.98 4.77 -9.62
C LEU A 74 -2.79 6.00 -10.52
N ILE A 75 -1.65 6.68 -10.42
CA ILE A 75 -1.35 7.87 -11.22
C ILE A 75 -1.23 7.52 -12.71
N GLU A 76 -0.53 6.43 -13.06
CA GLU A 76 -0.44 5.91 -14.43
C GLU A 76 -1.82 5.50 -14.98
N GLY A 77 -2.75 5.11 -14.10
CA GLY A 77 -4.15 4.83 -14.43
C GLY A 77 -5.04 6.07 -14.57
N GLY A 78 -4.47 7.28 -14.47
CA GLY A 78 -5.20 8.55 -14.57
C GLY A 78 -5.91 8.99 -13.29
N ALA A 79 -5.54 8.44 -12.13
CA ALA A 79 -6.08 8.90 -10.86
C ALA A 79 -5.52 10.28 -10.50
N ASP A 80 -6.40 11.15 -9.98
CA ASP A 80 -6.02 12.47 -9.51
C ASP A 80 -4.97 12.39 -8.37
N LEU A 81 -3.90 13.16 -8.51
CA LEU A 81 -2.76 13.13 -7.59
C LEU A 81 -3.17 13.54 -6.17
N ARG A 82 -4.09 14.49 -6.03
CA ARG A 82 -4.57 14.95 -4.72
C ARG A 82 -5.36 13.85 -4.02
N ALA A 83 -6.22 13.15 -4.75
CA ALA A 83 -6.94 11.99 -4.23
C ALA A 83 -5.99 10.85 -3.82
N VAL A 84 -4.94 10.57 -4.59
CA VAL A 84 -3.93 9.54 -4.25
C VAL A 84 -3.17 9.92 -2.96
N GLN A 85 -2.83 11.20 -2.79
CA GLN A 85 -2.17 11.70 -1.57
C GLN A 85 -3.05 11.52 -0.32
N GLU A 86 -4.34 11.86 -0.41
CA GLU A 86 -5.30 11.69 0.68
C GLU A 86 -5.47 10.21 1.05
N MET A 87 -5.56 9.31 0.07
CA MET A 87 -5.69 7.87 0.27
C MET A 87 -4.47 7.24 0.97
N LEU A 88 -3.29 7.78 0.73
CA LEU A 88 -2.04 7.29 1.32
C LEU A 88 -1.78 7.90 2.69
N GLY A 89 -2.37 9.06 3.00
CA GLY A 89 -2.15 9.80 4.25
C GLY A 89 -0.78 10.47 4.34
N HIS A 90 -0.69 11.53 5.13
CA HIS A 90 0.49 12.40 5.24
C HIS A 90 1.72 11.78 5.93
N GLU A 91 1.60 10.60 6.57
CA GLU A 91 2.68 10.06 7.43
C GLU A 91 3.91 9.50 6.70
N SER A 92 3.91 9.40 5.37
CA SER A 92 5.11 9.05 4.61
C SER A 92 5.44 10.15 3.60
N ILE A 93 5.95 11.27 4.12
CA ILE A 93 6.55 12.40 3.37
C ILE A 93 7.80 11.97 2.56
N THR A 94 8.22 10.71 2.62
CA THR A 94 9.38 10.16 1.89
C THR A 94 9.16 9.93 0.38
N THR A 95 8.16 10.55 -0.24
CA THR A 95 7.95 10.49 -1.71
C THR A 95 7.51 11.82 -2.35
N THR A 96 7.60 12.95 -1.65
CA THR A 96 7.23 14.27 -2.21
C THR A 96 7.97 14.56 -3.52
N GLU A 97 9.24 14.16 -3.64
CA GLU A 97 10.05 14.34 -4.86
C GLU A 97 9.49 13.55 -6.06
N ILE A 98 9.12 12.29 -5.86
CA ILE A 98 8.58 11.47 -6.95
C ILE A 98 7.24 12.04 -7.43
N TYR A 99 6.39 12.48 -6.50
CA TYR A 99 5.13 13.12 -6.88
C TYR A 99 5.35 14.43 -7.61
N THR A 100 6.33 15.26 -7.23
CA THR A 100 6.62 16.50 -7.98
C THR A 100 7.12 16.27 -9.40
N HIS A 101 7.87 15.18 -9.63
CA HIS A 101 8.31 14.82 -10.97
C HIS A 101 7.16 14.25 -11.81
N LEU A 102 6.34 13.37 -11.24
CA LEU A 102 5.16 12.80 -11.90
C LEU A 102 4.09 13.86 -12.20
N ASP A 103 3.87 14.82 -11.30
CA ASP A 103 2.92 15.92 -11.51
C ASP A 103 3.34 16.79 -12.70
N ARG A 104 4.64 17.05 -12.88
CA ARG A 104 5.15 17.77 -14.06
C ARG A 104 4.94 17.00 -15.37
N GLU A 105 5.17 15.69 -15.36
CA GLU A 105 4.95 14.84 -16.54
C GLU A 105 3.46 14.70 -16.87
N TYR A 106 2.63 14.46 -15.85
CA TYR A 106 1.18 14.33 -15.99
C TYR A 106 0.53 15.65 -16.42
N LEU A 107 0.92 16.78 -15.82
CA LEU A 107 0.48 18.11 -16.24
C LEU A 107 0.89 18.36 -17.70
N SER A 108 2.13 18.05 -18.08
CA SER A 108 2.60 18.18 -19.47
C SER A 108 1.81 17.31 -20.44
N GLN A 109 1.48 16.06 -20.09
CA GLN A 109 0.65 15.17 -20.90
C GLN A 109 -0.80 15.65 -21.01
N THR A 110 -1.42 16.02 -19.89
CA THR A 110 -2.80 16.52 -19.84
C THR A 110 -2.94 17.81 -20.65
N LEU A 111 -1.97 18.73 -20.52
CA LEU A 111 -1.90 19.92 -21.37
C LEU A 111 -1.81 19.52 -22.85
N LYS A 112 -0.96 18.56 -23.23
CA LYS A 112 -0.87 18.11 -24.64
C LYS A 112 -2.14 17.44 -25.16
N GLU A 113 -2.86 16.68 -24.33
CA GLU A 113 -4.08 15.99 -24.72
C GLU A 113 -5.30 16.91 -24.81
N PHE A 114 -5.40 17.92 -23.94
CA PHE A 114 -6.57 18.78 -23.83
C PHE A 114 -6.37 20.21 -24.35
N HIS A 115 -5.18 20.57 -24.85
CA HIS A 115 -5.00 21.82 -25.60
C HIS A 115 -5.34 21.64 -27.09
N PRO A 116 -6.41 22.27 -27.61
CA PRO A 116 -6.61 22.38 -29.03
C PRO A 116 -5.56 23.34 -29.58
N ARG A 117 -4.55 22.81 -30.28
CA ARG A 117 -3.62 23.48 -31.20
C ARG A 117 -3.32 24.97 -30.94
N ALA A 118 -2.09 25.25 -30.54
CA ALA A 118 -1.36 26.38 -31.13
C ALA A 118 -0.53 25.84 -32.29
#